data_AF-A0A0D8HF20-F1
#
_entry.id   AF-A0A0D8HF20-F1
#
_cell.length_a   1.000
_cell.length_b   1.000
_cell.length_c   1.000
_cell.angle_alpha   90.00
_cell.angle_beta   90.00
_cell.angle_gamma   90.00
#
_symmetry.space_group_name_H-M   'P 1'
#
loop_
_entity.id
_entity.type
_entity.pdbx_description
1 polymer ?
#
loop_
_entity_poly.entity_id
_entity_poly.type
_entity_poly.pdbx_seq_one_letter_code
_entity_poly.pdbx_strand_id
1 'polypeptide(L)'
;MAVSDSVGSLRQYGVRFANGFTSGQKVLTVLAIAALALGGFVYSQYASKPSYAPLFTGLAASDAAAMTAKLQAAGVPYQIADGGATIMVPQPDVYQQRLNMAQANLPANSTVGLAILDKVGITASQLTQQADYQRALQGELASTIEAIQGVTAAQVNLALVSNNVFAISNTQQPSASVLVTLATGTVLSATQIQGIVHLVASSIPNLSASNITLVDSNGNVLSAPGMNTASSTNSAATTAYDQNLQTALESLLTPLVGANNAVVRVAATLNFNQVTTQSQAVQTNPKGTPITVPTQVQTATQNFSGTGSPTGGVLGSITTNAATGAANSTYQQTNNTTNYALGQINQSTTQAPGQVQRLSVAVLLNSKVKGVTPARVSQLVSAAAGIVAARGDTISVVQMPFSALPKTTPIVGASSASSLYSLIKTALLVLGVILAMFFVIRSSKKEVRAEIDIPAYSDYYDEIPEAQVRQLPPAEAPMISTEIVSFIESQPEDVAKLLRVWMTSAVKAG
;
A
#
# COMPACT_ATOMS: atom_id res chain seq x y z
N MET A 1 -33.02 66.58 -35.05
CA MET A 1 -32.89 66.93 -36.48
C MET A 1 -31.40 66.86 -36.86
N ALA A 2 -30.79 65.66 -36.89
CA ALA A 2 -29.37 65.45 -37.21
C ALA A 2 -29.00 63.96 -37.44
N VAL A 3 -29.97 63.08 -37.75
CA VAL A 3 -29.72 61.63 -37.89
C VAL A 3 -30.27 61.07 -39.21
N SER A 4 -31.06 61.83 -39.97
CA SER A 4 -31.56 61.37 -41.28
C SER A 4 -30.58 61.58 -42.43
N ASP A 5 -29.57 62.45 -42.28
CA ASP A 5 -28.62 62.77 -43.36
C ASP A 5 -27.39 61.84 -43.42
N SER A 6 -27.12 61.07 -42.37
CA SER A 6 -25.97 60.14 -42.34
C SER A 6 -26.25 58.80 -43.04
N VAL A 7 -27.51 58.45 -43.30
CA VAL A 7 -27.90 57.19 -43.96
C VAL A 7 -27.90 57.32 -45.49
N GLY A 8 -28.12 58.55 -46.00
CA GLY A 8 -28.09 58.84 -47.45
C GLY A 8 -26.69 58.80 -48.06
N SER A 9 -25.68 59.31 -47.32
CA SER A 9 -24.29 59.35 -47.79
C SER A 9 -23.62 57.96 -47.76
N LEU A 10 -23.95 57.10 -46.79
CA LEU A 10 -23.45 55.72 -46.74
C LEU A 10 -23.94 54.85 -47.92
N ARG A 11 -25.16 55.07 -48.41
CA ARG A 11 -25.67 54.39 -49.61
C ARG A 11 -24.95 54.84 -50.89
N GLN A 12 -24.56 56.11 -50.98
CA GLN A 12 -23.82 56.62 -52.14
C GLN A 12 -22.36 56.15 -52.19
N TYR A 13 -21.71 55.95 -51.03
CA TYR A 13 -20.39 55.31 -50.98
C TYR A 13 -20.46 53.81 -51.30
N GLY A 14 -21.50 53.10 -50.87
CA GLY A 14 -21.70 51.67 -51.20
C GLY A 14 -21.92 51.41 -52.71
N VAL A 15 -22.64 52.28 -53.40
CA VAL A 15 -22.93 52.12 -54.85
C VAL A 15 -21.74 52.53 -55.73
N ARG A 16 -20.94 53.52 -55.33
CA ARG A 16 -19.68 53.87 -56.03
C ARG A 16 -18.57 52.85 -55.79
N PHE A 17 -18.51 52.24 -54.59
CA PHE A 17 -17.63 51.09 -54.36
C PHE A 17 -18.09 49.88 -55.18
N ALA A 18 -19.41 49.60 -55.24
CA ALA A 18 -19.92 48.49 -56.03
C ALA A 18 -19.68 48.64 -57.55
N ASN A 19 -19.73 49.83 -58.14
CA ASN A 19 -19.63 49.97 -59.61
C ASN A 19 -18.20 49.95 -60.18
N GLY A 20 -17.15 49.86 -59.34
CA GLY A 20 -15.75 49.68 -59.78
C GLY A 20 -15.23 48.24 -59.76
N PHE A 21 -15.99 47.30 -59.20
CA PHE A 21 -15.56 45.90 -59.05
C PHE A 21 -16.25 45.01 -60.08
N THR A 22 -15.44 44.22 -60.81
CA THR A 22 -15.93 43.17 -61.71
C THR A 22 -16.86 42.21 -60.97
N SER A 23 -17.81 41.57 -61.67
CA SER A 23 -18.83 40.71 -61.04
C SER A 23 -18.24 39.62 -60.12
N GLY A 24 -17.01 39.17 -60.38
CA GLY A 24 -16.26 38.24 -59.50
C GLY A 24 -15.78 38.86 -58.18
N GLN A 25 -15.34 40.12 -58.17
CA GLN A 25 -14.88 40.81 -56.96
C GLN A 25 -16.04 41.16 -56.00
N LYS A 26 -17.26 41.40 -56.52
CA LYS A 26 -18.47 41.58 -55.68
C LYS A 26 -18.87 40.31 -54.93
N VAL A 27 -18.77 39.16 -55.58
CA VAL A 27 -19.06 37.87 -54.94
C VAL A 27 -18.02 37.57 -53.85
N LEU A 28 -16.76 37.93 -54.10
CA LEU A 28 -15.66 37.73 -53.17
C LEU A 28 -15.79 38.59 -51.90
N THR A 29 -16.23 39.84 -52.01
CA THR A 29 -16.44 40.72 -50.85
C THR A 29 -17.64 40.30 -50.01
N VAL A 30 -18.74 39.88 -50.64
CA VAL A 30 -19.91 39.33 -49.93
C VAL A 30 -19.56 38.04 -49.18
N LEU A 31 -18.78 37.14 -49.81
CA LEU A 31 -18.27 35.94 -49.15
C LEU A 31 -17.32 36.26 -47.99
N ALA A 32 -16.43 37.25 -48.14
CA ALA A 32 -15.52 37.65 -47.08
C ALA A 32 -16.25 38.24 -45.86
N ILE A 33 -17.29 39.05 -46.09
CA ILE A 33 -18.13 39.61 -45.02
C ILE A 33 -18.93 38.49 -44.35
N ALA A 34 -19.50 37.56 -45.11
CA ALA A 34 -20.20 36.41 -44.56
C ALA A 34 -19.27 35.50 -43.73
N ALA A 35 -18.03 35.28 -44.19
CA ALA A 35 -17.03 34.52 -43.46
C ALA A 35 -16.58 35.21 -42.17
N LEU A 36 -16.42 36.55 -42.17
CA LEU A 36 -16.13 37.33 -40.96
C LEU A 36 -17.29 37.32 -39.97
N ALA A 37 -18.54 37.40 -40.45
CA ALA A 37 -19.72 37.31 -39.60
C ALA A 37 -19.86 35.91 -38.97
N LEU A 38 -19.64 34.85 -39.75
CA LEU A 38 -19.60 33.47 -39.23
C LEU A 38 -18.46 33.27 -38.23
N GLY A 39 -17.26 33.76 -38.57
CA GLY A 39 -16.09 33.68 -37.71
C GLY A 39 -16.29 34.42 -36.39
N GLY A 40 -16.89 35.62 -36.43
CA GLY A 40 -17.26 36.38 -35.25
C GLY A 40 -18.32 35.68 -34.38
N PHE A 41 -19.31 35.04 -35.00
CA PHE A 41 -20.34 34.27 -34.28
C PHE A 41 -19.78 33.01 -33.62
N VAL A 42 -18.91 32.26 -34.31
CA VAL A 42 -18.23 31.10 -33.74
C VAL A 42 -17.28 31.52 -32.62
N TYR A 43 -16.56 32.63 -32.79
CA TYR A 43 -15.67 33.17 -31.78
C TYR A 43 -16.43 33.65 -30.54
N SER A 44 -17.59 34.30 -30.69
CA SER A 44 -18.39 34.73 -29.53
C SER A 44 -18.91 33.54 -28.73
N GLN A 45 -19.36 32.47 -29.40
CA GLN A 45 -19.78 31.24 -28.72
C GLN A 45 -18.62 30.53 -27.99
N TYR A 46 -17.40 30.66 -28.49
CA TYR A 46 -16.23 30.06 -27.84
C TYR A 46 -15.67 30.92 -26.69
N ALA A 47 -15.76 32.25 -26.83
CA ALA A 47 -15.30 33.22 -25.82
C ALA A 47 -16.24 33.30 -24.60
N SER A 48 -17.51 32.91 -24.74
CA SER A 48 -18.50 32.95 -23.65
C SER A 48 -18.54 31.68 -22.76
N LYS A 49 -17.52 30.81 -22.78
CA LYS A 49 -17.50 29.64 -21.90
C LYS A 49 -17.23 30.05 -20.43
N PRO A 50 -18.11 29.73 -19.47
CA PRO A 50 -17.87 30.05 -18.06
C PRO A 50 -16.66 29.27 -17.52
N SER A 51 -15.82 29.95 -16.74
CA SER A 51 -14.70 29.35 -16.00
C SER A 51 -15.24 28.56 -14.81
N TYR A 52 -14.82 27.31 -14.67
CA TYR A 52 -15.20 26.43 -13.56
C TYR A 52 -14.09 26.40 -12.50
N ALA A 53 -14.48 26.47 -11.24
CA ALA A 53 -13.59 26.39 -10.10
C ALA A 53 -14.03 25.26 -9.15
N PRO A 54 -13.09 24.59 -8.45
CA PRO A 54 -13.41 23.49 -7.57
C PRO A 54 -14.21 23.97 -6.35
N LEU A 55 -15.43 23.46 -6.20
CA LEU A 55 -16.26 23.67 -5.02
C LEU A 55 -15.65 22.94 -3.83
N PHE A 56 -15.40 21.63 -4.02
CA PHE A 56 -14.77 20.71 -3.08
C PHE A 56 -13.94 19.66 -3.82
N THR A 57 -12.90 19.16 -3.15
CA THR A 57 -11.95 18.15 -3.65
C THR A 57 -11.80 17.04 -2.62
N GLY A 58 -11.48 15.82 -3.03
CA GLY A 58 -11.25 14.69 -2.11
C GLY A 58 -12.52 14.15 -1.48
N LEU A 59 -13.63 14.19 -2.20
CA LEU A 59 -14.93 13.73 -1.73
C LEU A 59 -15.07 12.21 -1.77
N ALA A 60 -15.69 11.65 -0.73
CA ALA A 60 -16.23 10.29 -0.79
C ALA A 60 -17.39 10.23 -1.81
N ALA A 61 -17.57 9.09 -2.46
CA ALA A 61 -18.58 8.92 -3.52
C ALA A 61 -20.01 9.24 -3.05
N SER A 62 -20.34 8.95 -1.79
CA SER A 62 -21.64 9.25 -1.18
C SER A 62 -21.86 10.76 -0.99
N ASP A 63 -20.84 11.49 -0.53
CA ASP A 63 -20.89 12.95 -0.36
C ASP A 63 -20.94 13.67 -1.71
N ALA A 64 -20.21 13.16 -2.69
CA ALA A 64 -20.27 13.66 -4.07
C ALA A 64 -21.68 13.49 -4.66
N ALA A 65 -22.32 12.34 -4.45
CA ALA A 65 -23.71 12.10 -4.88
C ALA A 65 -24.71 13.05 -4.20
N ALA A 66 -24.58 13.26 -2.88
CA ALA A 66 -25.47 14.16 -2.15
C ALA A 66 -25.30 15.64 -2.59
N MET A 67 -24.07 16.08 -2.84
CA MET A 67 -23.81 17.45 -3.30
C MET A 67 -24.23 17.69 -4.74
N THR A 68 -24.00 16.74 -5.65
CA THR A 68 -24.48 16.86 -7.05
C THR A 68 -26.01 16.89 -7.11
N ALA A 69 -26.71 16.08 -6.30
CA ALA A 69 -28.16 16.12 -6.19
C ALA A 69 -28.67 17.50 -5.71
N LYS A 70 -27.96 18.13 -4.76
CA LYS A 70 -28.31 19.49 -4.29
C LYS A 70 -28.01 20.57 -5.31
N LEU A 71 -26.86 20.51 -6.00
CA LEU A 71 -26.53 21.44 -7.08
C LEU A 71 -27.53 21.35 -8.24
N GLN A 72 -27.96 20.12 -8.57
CA GLN A 72 -28.98 19.87 -9.58
C GLN A 72 -30.35 20.40 -9.16
N ALA A 73 -30.75 20.19 -7.90
CA ALA A 73 -32.00 20.75 -7.36
C ALA A 73 -31.98 22.30 -7.32
N ALA A 74 -30.81 22.90 -7.12
CA ALA A 74 -30.61 24.34 -7.15
C ALA A 74 -30.44 24.91 -8.58
N GLY A 75 -30.44 24.08 -9.62
CA GLY A 75 -30.28 24.50 -11.01
C GLY A 75 -28.89 25.04 -11.36
N VAL A 76 -27.87 24.72 -10.55
CA VAL A 76 -26.51 25.23 -10.73
C VAL A 76 -25.75 24.28 -11.67
N PRO A 77 -25.17 24.77 -12.78
CA PRO A 77 -24.36 23.93 -13.66
C PRO A 77 -23.11 23.44 -12.91
N TYR A 78 -22.82 22.14 -12.98
CA TYR A 78 -21.67 21.54 -12.30
C TYR A 78 -20.90 20.60 -13.23
N GLN A 79 -19.62 20.37 -12.93
CA GLN A 79 -18.78 19.38 -13.58
C GLN A 79 -18.11 18.49 -12.53
N ILE A 80 -17.91 17.22 -12.88
CA ILE A 80 -17.26 16.25 -12.02
C ILE A 80 -15.86 15.99 -12.60
N ALA A 81 -14.84 16.14 -11.75
CA ALA A 81 -13.44 15.87 -12.06
C ALA A 81 -12.89 14.78 -11.12
N ASP A 82 -11.69 14.29 -11.41
CA ASP A 82 -10.97 13.29 -10.59
C ASP A 82 -11.80 12.04 -10.27
N GLY A 83 -12.53 11.52 -11.25
CA GLY A 83 -13.31 10.29 -11.13
C GLY A 83 -14.49 10.35 -10.17
N GLY A 84 -14.96 11.55 -9.78
CA GLY A 84 -16.04 11.71 -8.79
C GLY A 84 -15.62 12.41 -7.50
N ALA A 85 -14.31 12.54 -7.25
CA ALA A 85 -13.78 13.11 -6.03
C ALA A 85 -13.77 14.65 -5.99
N THR A 86 -13.94 15.30 -7.14
CA THR A 86 -13.93 16.76 -7.25
C THR A 86 -15.18 17.27 -7.95
N ILE A 87 -15.88 18.22 -7.34
CA ILE A 87 -17.05 18.89 -7.93
C ILE A 87 -16.66 20.33 -8.26
N MET A 88 -16.86 20.75 -9.50
CA MET A 88 -16.57 22.10 -9.98
C MET A 88 -17.86 22.83 -10.35
N VAL A 89 -17.93 24.13 -10.02
CA VAL A 89 -19.05 25.03 -10.32
C VAL A 89 -18.51 26.32 -10.96
N PRO A 90 -19.34 27.14 -11.63
CA PRO A 90 -18.91 28.43 -12.15
C PRO A 90 -18.21 29.26 -11.07
N GLN A 91 -17.07 29.84 -11.43
CA GLN A 91 -16.25 30.66 -10.54
C GLN A 91 -17.02 31.73 -9.73
N PRO A 92 -18.03 32.46 -10.27
CA PRO A 92 -18.79 33.42 -9.47
C PRO A 92 -19.66 32.78 -8.38
N ASP A 93 -20.06 31.52 -8.54
CA ASP A 93 -21.04 30.86 -7.65
C ASP A 93 -20.39 30.05 -6.53
N VAL A 94 -19.07 29.85 -6.56
CA VAL A 94 -18.33 28.96 -5.63
C VAL A 94 -18.63 29.29 -4.17
N TYR A 95 -18.50 30.55 -3.76
CA TYR A 95 -18.70 30.94 -2.36
C TYR A 95 -20.15 30.80 -1.90
N GLN A 96 -21.09 31.16 -2.77
CA GLN A 96 -22.52 31.00 -2.48
C GLN A 96 -22.89 29.52 -2.34
N GLN A 97 -22.38 28.67 -3.22
CA GLN A 97 -22.65 27.23 -3.13
C GLN A 97 -21.98 26.59 -1.91
N ARG A 98 -20.78 27.02 -1.51
CA ARG A 98 -20.17 26.54 -0.25
C ARG A 98 -21.04 26.86 0.96
N LEU A 99 -21.58 28.08 1.02
CA LEU A 99 -22.50 28.47 2.09
C LEU A 99 -23.79 27.63 2.07
N ASN A 100 -24.36 27.38 0.89
CA ASN A 100 -25.55 26.54 0.73
C ASN A 100 -25.31 25.08 1.13
N MET A 101 -24.13 24.52 0.82
CA MET A 101 -23.76 23.15 1.22
C MET A 101 -23.53 23.05 2.73
N ALA A 102 -22.92 24.07 3.34
CA ALA A 102 -22.76 24.14 4.79
C ALA A 102 -24.12 24.20 5.52
N GLN A 103 -25.09 24.96 5.00
CA GLN A 103 -26.47 24.98 5.52
C GLN A 103 -27.16 23.62 5.40
N ALA A 104 -26.79 22.82 4.40
CA ALA A 104 -27.31 21.47 4.19
C ALA A 104 -26.55 20.39 4.96
N ASN A 105 -25.57 20.75 5.82
CA ASN A 105 -24.68 19.82 6.51
C ASN A 105 -23.95 18.84 5.56
N LEU A 106 -23.53 19.32 4.39
CA LEU A 106 -22.72 18.57 3.43
C LEU A 106 -21.29 19.13 3.43
N PRO A 107 -20.24 18.27 3.44
CA PRO A 107 -20.26 16.80 3.39
C PRO A 107 -20.70 16.15 4.70
N ALA A 108 -21.35 14.98 4.64
CA ALA A 108 -21.86 14.28 5.81
C ALA A 108 -20.74 13.60 6.63
N ASN A 109 -19.60 13.30 5.99
CA ASN A 109 -18.48 12.56 6.58
C ASN A 109 -17.31 13.45 7.05
N SER A 110 -17.57 14.63 7.60
CA SER A 110 -16.52 15.30 8.39
C SER A 110 -16.31 14.47 9.66
N THR A 111 -15.31 13.59 9.66
CA THR A 111 -14.96 12.67 10.74
C THR A 111 -15.14 13.33 12.10
N VAL A 112 -16.22 12.93 12.77
CA VAL A 112 -16.63 13.46 14.06
C VAL A 112 -15.72 12.85 15.13
N GLY A 113 -14.52 13.41 15.26
CA GLY A 113 -13.51 13.02 16.25
C GLY A 113 -13.67 13.75 17.60
N LEU A 114 -12.55 13.93 18.30
CA LEU A 114 -12.43 14.57 19.63
C LEU A 114 -13.11 15.94 19.80
N ALA A 115 -13.55 16.59 18.71
CA ALA A 115 -14.20 17.90 18.72
C ALA A 115 -15.55 17.95 19.45
N ILE A 116 -16.20 16.79 19.69
CA ILE A 116 -17.42 16.72 20.52
C ILE A 116 -17.10 16.79 22.02
N LEU A 117 -15.90 16.35 22.44
CA LEU A 117 -15.52 16.32 23.86
C LEU A 117 -15.28 17.72 24.42
N ASP A 118 -15.01 18.70 23.56
CA ASP A 118 -14.83 20.12 23.92
C ASP A 118 -16.17 20.82 24.25
N LYS A 119 -17.31 20.13 24.07
CA LYS A 119 -18.66 20.66 24.36
C LYS A 119 -19.35 19.99 25.54
N VAL A 120 -18.64 19.23 26.37
CA VAL A 120 -19.25 18.58 27.52
C VAL A 120 -19.59 19.62 28.59
N GLY A 121 -20.87 19.94 28.70
CA GLY A 121 -21.41 20.73 29.81
C GLY A 121 -21.19 20.02 31.14
N ILE A 122 -21.03 20.81 32.21
CA ILE A 122 -20.68 20.42 33.59
C ILE A 122 -21.76 19.50 34.25
N THR A 123 -22.79 19.07 33.52
CA THR A 123 -23.95 18.28 33.98
C THR A 123 -23.99 16.85 33.43
N ALA A 124 -22.90 16.34 32.83
CA ALA A 124 -22.88 14.99 32.24
C ALA A 124 -22.80 13.87 33.30
N SER A 125 -23.53 12.77 33.07
CA SER A 125 -23.56 11.58 33.93
C SER A 125 -22.34 10.67 33.70
N GLN A 126 -21.95 9.88 34.69
CA GLN A 126 -20.85 8.90 34.55
C GLN A 126 -21.08 7.91 33.39
N LEU A 127 -22.34 7.56 33.11
CA LEU A 127 -22.72 6.68 32.01
C LEU A 127 -22.51 7.33 30.63
N THR A 128 -22.76 8.64 30.51
CA THR A 128 -22.51 9.36 29.24
C THR A 128 -21.02 9.54 29.01
N GLN A 129 -20.25 9.87 30.05
CA GLN A 129 -18.78 9.94 29.95
C GLN A 129 -18.16 8.61 29.51
N GLN A 130 -18.66 7.48 30.03
CA GLN A 130 -18.17 6.16 29.64
C GLN A 130 -18.53 5.80 28.18
N ALA A 131 -19.75 6.12 27.75
CA ALA A 131 -20.20 5.90 26.37
C ALA A 131 -19.40 6.76 25.37
N ASP A 132 -19.17 8.04 25.71
CA ASP A 132 -18.39 8.96 24.89
C ASP A 132 -16.92 8.53 24.79
N TYR A 133 -16.33 8.10 25.92
CA TYR A 133 -14.98 7.54 25.95
C TYR A 133 -14.86 6.28 25.07
N GLN A 134 -15.81 5.35 25.18
CA GLN A 134 -15.83 4.14 24.35
C GLN A 134 -15.96 4.48 22.86
N ARG A 135 -16.83 5.42 22.50
CA ARG A 135 -16.99 5.87 21.11
C ARG A 135 -15.73 6.54 20.58
N ALA A 136 -15.06 7.35 21.40
CA ALA A 136 -13.79 7.97 21.03
C ALA A 136 -12.68 6.93 20.78
N LEU A 137 -12.54 5.93 21.65
CA LEU A 137 -11.59 4.83 21.45
C LEU A 137 -11.87 4.04 20.17
N GLN A 138 -13.15 3.75 19.88
CA GLN A 138 -13.56 3.06 18.65
C GLN A 138 -13.15 3.85 17.40
N GLY A 139 -13.39 5.17 17.41
CA GLY A 139 -13.01 6.06 16.32
C GLY A 139 -11.50 6.16 16.11
N GLU A 140 -10.73 6.26 17.20
CA GLU A 140 -9.27 6.36 17.13
C GLU A 140 -8.63 5.05 16.62
N LEU A 141 -9.13 3.90 17.08
CA LEU A 141 -8.72 2.60 16.57
C LEU A 141 -9.06 2.43 15.08
N ALA A 142 -10.26 2.87 14.67
CA ALA A 142 -10.66 2.84 13.27
C ALA A 142 -9.70 3.69 12.40
N SER A 143 -9.44 4.93 12.78
CA SER A 143 -8.49 5.83 12.10
C SER A 143 -7.08 5.23 12.01
N THR A 144 -6.62 4.59 13.08
CA THR A 144 -5.30 3.93 13.12
C THR A 144 -5.23 2.73 12.17
N ILE A 145 -6.31 1.96 12.05
CA ILE A 145 -6.38 0.81 11.14
C ILE A 145 -6.50 1.28 9.68
N GLU A 146 -7.19 2.38 9.41
CA GLU A 146 -7.27 3.01 8.08
C GLU A 146 -5.91 3.52 7.57
N ALA A 147 -4.99 3.85 8.47
CA ALA A 147 -3.62 4.21 8.10
C ALA A 147 -2.79 3.03 7.53
N ILE A 148 -3.28 1.79 7.66
CA ILE A 148 -2.60 0.59 7.13
C ILE A 148 -2.83 0.49 5.63
N GLN A 149 -1.76 0.30 4.87
CA GLN A 149 -1.81 0.16 3.42
C GLN A 149 -2.79 -0.95 2.98
N GLY A 150 -3.74 -0.57 2.13
CA GLY A 150 -4.76 -1.48 1.60
C GLY A 150 -6.11 -1.41 2.32
N VAL A 151 -6.20 -0.75 3.48
CA VAL A 151 -7.47 -0.49 4.18
C VAL A 151 -7.99 0.89 3.77
N THR A 152 -9.23 0.96 3.27
CA THR A 152 -9.88 2.22 2.88
C THR A 152 -10.82 2.76 3.95
N ALA A 153 -11.43 1.87 4.73
CA ALA A 153 -12.30 2.24 5.85
C ALA A 153 -12.23 1.13 6.90
N ALA A 154 -12.33 1.50 8.19
CA ALA A 154 -12.39 0.54 9.28
C ALA A 154 -13.50 0.90 10.26
N GLN A 155 -14.13 -0.13 10.84
CA GLN A 155 -15.09 0.02 11.92
C GLN A 155 -14.70 -0.92 13.06
N VAL A 156 -14.59 -0.38 14.27
CA VAL A 156 -14.22 -1.14 15.46
C VAL A 156 -15.36 -1.06 16.46
N ASN A 157 -15.91 -2.21 16.86
CA ASN A 157 -16.89 -2.29 17.93
C ASN A 157 -16.25 -3.00 19.13
N LEU A 158 -16.18 -2.28 20.25
CA LEU A 158 -15.65 -2.76 21.51
C LEU A 158 -16.79 -3.19 22.44
N ALA A 159 -16.69 -4.36 23.04
CA ALA A 159 -17.52 -4.81 24.15
C ALA A 159 -16.66 -4.80 25.43
N LEU A 160 -16.67 -3.65 26.12
CA LEU A 160 -15.97 -3.48 27.39
C LEU A 160 -16.86 -3.94 28.54
N VAL A 161 -16.25 -4.62 29.50
CA VAL A 161 -16.94 -5.06 30.72
C VAL A 161 -16.80 -3.98 31.77
N SER A 162 -17.89 -3.63 32.46
CA SER A 162 -17.86 -2.66 33.55
C SER A 162 -17.14 -3.23 34.77
N ASN A 163 -16.18 -2.47 35.31
CA ASN A 163 -15.48 -2.82 36.54
C ASN A 163 -16.43 -2.66 37.75
N ASN A 164 -17.25 -3.68 38.03
CA ASN A 164 -17.96 -3.76 39.29
C ASN A 164 -17.00 -4.24 40.38
N VAL A 165 -16.65 -3.33 41.31
CA VAL A 165 -15.76 -3.58 42.46
C VAL A 165 -16.32 -4.66 43.41
N PHE A 166 -17.58 -5.07 43.21
CA PHE A 166 -18.29 -6.07 44.01
C PHE A 166 -18.44 -7.45 43.33
N ALA A 167 -17.89 -7.65 42.12
CA ALA A 167 -17.95 -8.95 41.45
C ALA A 167 -16.86 -9.89 42.00
N ILE A 168 -17.21 -10.72 42.99
CA ILE A 168 -16.28 -11.64 43.70
C ILE A 168 -15.93 -12.86 42.83
N SER A 169 -16.57 -13.06 41.69
CA SER A 169 -16.27 -14.19 40.80
C SER A 169 -16.73 -13.88 39.38
N ASN A 170 -15.84 -14.13 38.42
CA ASN A 170 -16.05 -14.04 36.97
C ASN A 170 -15.77 -12.65 36.35
N THR A 171 -14.48 -12.36 36.19
CA THR A 171 -13.98 -11.30 35.30
C THR A 171 -14.29 -11.68 33.86
N GLN A 172 -15.44 -11.26 33.35
CA GLN A 172 -15.71 -11.36 31.91
C GLN A 172 -14.61 -10.61 31.15
N GLN A 173 -14.07 -11.26 30.12
CA GLN A 173 -13.04 -10.65 29.29
C GLN A 173 -13.70 -9.73 28.25
N PRO A 174 -13.13 -8.54 27.99
CA PRO A 174 -13.57 -7.72 26.88
C PRO A 174 -13.39 -8.46 25.55
N SER A 175 -14.18 -8.05 24.57
CA SER A 175 -14.09 -8.55 23.19
C SER A 175 -14.20 -7.41 22.18
N ALA A 176 -13.70 -7.63 20.97
CA ALA A 176 -13.78 -6.65 19.90
C ALA A 176 -14.13 -7.29 18.56
N SER A 177 -14.87 -6.57 17.74
CA SER A 177 -15.07 -6.90 16.32
C SER A 177 -14.58 -5.75 15.45
N VAL A 178 -13.80 -6.11 14.43
CA VAL A 178 -13.19 -5.18 13.49
C VAL A 178 -13.69 -5.55 12.10
N LEU A 179 -14.34 -4.60 11.45
CA LEU A 179 -14.70 -4.69 10.04
C LEU A 179 -13.75 -3.79 9.25
N VAL A 180 -13.07 -4.35 8.26
CA VAL A 180 -12.20 -3.60 7.35
C VAL A 180 -12.79 -3.60 5.95
N THR A 181 -12.74 -2.45 5.29
CA THR A 181 -13.02 -2.32 3.87
C THR A 181 -11.69 -2.18 3.16
N LEU A 182 -11.42 -3.06 2.19
CA LEU A 182 -10.16 -3.09 1.47
C LEU A 182 -10.25 -2.32 0.15
N ALA A 183 -9.13 -1.76 -0.28
CA ALA A 183 -9.01 -1.15 -1.60
C ALA A 183 -9.24 -2.21 -2.70
N THR A 184 -9.81 -1.81 -3.83
CA THR A 184 -10.16 -2.74 -4.92
C THR A 184 -8.95 -3.55 -5.39
N GLY A 185 -9.09 -4.88 -5.39
CA GLY A 185 -8.02 -5.81 -5.80
C GLY A 185 -6.91 -6.03 -4.76
N THR A 186 -7.05 -5.49 -3.55
CA THR A 186 -6.11 -5.74 -2.45
C THR A 186 -6.59 -6.85 -1.53
N VAL A 187 -5.65 -7.63 -1.01
CA VAL A 187 -5.88 -8.64 0.03
C VAL A 187 -4.88 -8.41 1.14
N LEU A 188 -5.34 -8.46 2.39
CA LEU A 188 -4.46 -8.32 3.54
C LEU A 188 -3.58 -9.57 3.68
N SER A 189 -2.29 -9.35 3.90
CA SER A 189 -1.37 -10.42 4.27
C SER A 189 -1.64 -10.93 5.69
N ALA A 190 -1.24 -12.17 5.99
CA ALA A 190 -1.34 -12.73 7.33
C ALA A 190 -0.64 -11.87 8.39
N THR A 191 0.50 -11.25 8.03
CA THR A 191 1.24 -10.34 8.92
C THR A 191 0.46 -9.06 9.20
N GLN A 192 -0.20 -8.47 8.20
CA GLN A 192 -1.07 -7.31 8.40
C GLN A 192 -2.29 -7.64 9.27
N ILE A 193 -2.91 -8.80 9.03
CA ILE A 193 -4.04 -9.29 9.84
C ILE A 193 -3.62 -9.43 11.31
N GLN A 194 -2.49 -10.10 11.58
CA GLN A 194 -1.95 -10.23 12.94
C GLN A 194 -1.57 -8.88 13.55
N GLY A 195 -1.00 -7.98 12.75
CA GLY A 195 -0.69 -6.62 13.18
C GLY A 195 -1.93 -5.86 13.66
N ILE A 196 -3.04 -5.92 12.90
CA ILE A 196 -4.32 -5.30 13.28
C ILE A 196 -4.85 -5.91 14.59
N VAL A 197 -4.87 -7.23 14.69
CA VAL A 197 -5.36 -7.94 15.90
C VAL A 197 -4.54 -7.57 17.13
N HIS A 198 -3.22 -7.57 17.03
CA HIS A 198 -2.33 -7.22 18.14
C HIS A 198 -2.39 -5.75 18.52
N LEU A 199 -2.56 -4.85 17.54
CA LEU A 199 -2.76 -3.43 17.80
C LEU A 199 -4.00 -3.24 18.69
N VAL A 200 -5.15 -3.77 18.26
CA VAL A 200 -6.41 -3.65 19.01
C VAL A 200 -6.31 -4.32 20.39
N ALA A 201 -5.70 -5.51 20.48
CA ALA A 201 -5.48 -6.20 21.76
C ALA A 201 -4.63 -5.37 22.74
N SER A 202 -3.59 -4.71 22.23
CA SER A 202 -2.68 -3.91 23.06
C SER A 202 -3.29 -2.57 23.50
N SER A 203 -4.23 -2.03 22.72
CA SER A 203 -4.88 -0.75 23.03
C SER A 203 -5.96 -0.85 24.11
N ILE A 204 -6.42 -2.05 24.46
CA ILE A 204 -7.53 -2.25 25.40
C ILE A 204 -7.07 -3.12 26.58
N PRO A 205 -7.20 -2.63 27.83
CA PRO A 205 -6.85 -3.41 29.00
C PRO A 205 -7.61 -4.74 29.07
N ASN A 206 -6.90 -5.81 29.40
CA ASN A 206 -7.46 -7.17 29.55
C ASN A 206 -8.09 -7.77 28.28
N LEU A 207 -7.88 -7.19 27.09
CA LEU A 207 -8.29 -7.78 25.83
C LEU A 207 -7.21 -8.72 25.29
N SER A 208 -7.58 -9.97 25.05
CA SER A 208 -6.70 -10.95 24.40
C SER A 208 -6.93 -10.98 22.89
N ALA A 209 -5.87 -11.24 22.12
CA ALA A 209 -5.95 -11.40 20.66
C ALA A 209 -6.95 -12.50 20.25
N SER A 210 -7.14 -13.51 21.10
CA SER A 210 -8.11 -14.58 20.89
C SER A 210 -9.57 -14.15 21.01
N ASN A 211 -9.88 -12.96 21.56
CA ASN A 211 -11.24 -12.43 21.69
C ASN A 211 -11.56 -11.36 20.65
N ILE A 212 -10.79 -11.31 19.57
CA ILE A 212 -10.94 -10.32 18.49
C ILE A 212 -11.34 -11.03 17.21
N THR A 213 -12.41 -10.54 16.59
CA THR A 213 -12.86 -11.02 15.28
C THR A 213 -12.59 -9.94 14.23
N LEU A 214 -11.87 -10.30 13.17
CA LEU A 214 -11.58 -9.43 12.03
C LEU A 214 -12.30 -9.99 10.79
N VAL A 215 -13.09 -9.13 10.13
CA VAL A 215 -13.88 -9.49 8.95
C VAL A 215 -13.67 -8.43 7.86
N ASP A 216 -13.63 -8.85 6.61
CA ASP A 216 -13.65 -7.95 5.45
C ASP A 216 -15.09 -7.55 5.07
N SER A 217 -15.24 -6.42 4.40
CA SER A 217 -16.44 -5.90 3.73
C SER A 217 -17.21 -6.94 2.90
N ASN A 218 -16.53 -7.96 2.36
CA ASN A 218 -17.15 -9.06 1.60
C ASN A 218 -17.74 -10.17 2.50
N GLY A 219 -17.69 -10.03 3.82
CA GLY A 219 -18.15 -11.04 4.78
C GLY A 219 -17.14 -12.17 5.04
N ASN A 220 -15.91 -12.04 4.53
CA ASN A 220 -14.87 -13.05 4.73
C ASN A 220 -14.21 -12.84 6.09
N VAL A 221 -14.28 -13.86 6.96
CA VAL A 221 -13.61 -13.84 8.26
C VAL A 221 -12.09 -13.99 8.03
N LEU A 222 -11.32 -12.98 8.43
CA LEU A 222 -9.87 -12.94 8.30
C LEU A 222 -9.16 -13.48 9.55
N SER A 223 -9.77 -13.26 10.71
CA SER A 223 -9.33 -13.81 12.00
C SER A 223 -10.52 -13.94 12.93
N ALA A 224 -10.62 -15.03 13.67
CA ALA A 224 -11.67 -15.22 14.67
C ALA A 224 -11.19 -16.10 15.83
N PRO A 225 -11.80 -15.96 17.03
CA PRO A 225 -11.60 -16.87 18.15
C PRO A 225 -11.82 -18.32 17.70
N GLY A 226 -10.82 -19.18 17.87
CA GLY A 226 -10.89 -20.59 17.47
C GLY A 226 -10.74 -20.86 15.96
N MET A 227 -10.62 -19.82 15.12
CA MET A 227 -10.16 -20.00 13.75
C MET A 227 -8.68 -20.34 13.77
N ASN A 228 -8.36 -21.59 13.40
CA ASN A 228 -7.02 -22.14 13.51
C ASN A 228 -6.13 -21.58 12.38
N THR A 229 -5.76 -20.30 12.47
CA THR A 229 -4.79 -19.64 11.58
C THR A 229 -3.45 -20.38 11.59
N ALA A 230 -3.12 -21.07 12.69
CA ALA A 230 -1.99 -21.98 12.77
C ALA A 230 -1.97 -23.04 11.65
N SER A 231 -3.13 -23.51 11.17
CA SER A 231 -3.17 -24.52 10.09
C SER A 231 -2.72 -23.93 8.75
N SER A 232 -3.06 -22.67 8.45
CA SER A 232 -2.60 -22.00 7.23
C SER A 232 -1.13 -21.57 7.33
N THR A 233 -0.65 -21.12 8.50
CA THR A 233 0.78 -20.86 8.72
C THR A 233 1.63 -22.12 8.68
N ASN A 234 1.16 -23.24 9.24
CA ASN A 234 1.86 -24.52 9.20
C ASN A 234 1.95 -25.07 7.76
N SER A 235 0.88 -24.92 6.98
CA SER A 235 0.86 -25.29 5.56
C SER A 235 1.81 -24.42 4.74
N ALA A 236 1.83 -23.11 4.99
CA ALA A 236 2.76 -22.18 4.35
C ALA A 236 4.22 -22.48 4.72
N ALA A 237 4.50 -22.77 5.99
CA ALA A 237 5.84 -23.15 6.47
C ALA A 237 6.32 -24.46 5.83
N THR A 238 5.44 -25.45 5.69
CA THR A 238 5.74 -26.71 5.00
C THR A 238 6.04 -26.46 3.53
N THR A 239 5.21 -25.66 2.85
CA THR A 239 5.42 -25.31 1.43
C THR A 239 6.74 -24.54 1.22
N ALA A 240 7.07 -23.60 2.11
CA ALA A 240 8.32 -22.86 2.04
C ALA A 240 9.52 -23.79 2.26
N TYR A 241 9.44 -24.72 3.22
CA TYR A 241 10.48 -25.72 3.43
C TYR A 241 10.68 -26.60 2.19
N ASP A 242 9.59 -27.11 1.61
CA ASP A 242 9.62 -27.93 0.39
C ASP A 242 10.26 -27.18 -0.78
N GLN A 243 9.87 -25.93 -1.02
CA GLN A 243 10.41 -25.10 -2.11
C GLN A 243 11.89 -24.76 -1.90
N ASN A 244 12.30 -24.42 -0.69
CA ASN A 244 13.69 -24.13 -0.36
C ASN A 244 14.57 -25.37 -0.58
N LEU A 245 14.13 -26.53 -0.10
CA LEU A 245 14.85 -27.78 -0.27
C LEU A 245 14.86 -28.23 -1.74
N GLN A 246 13.75 -28.05 -2.46
CA GLN A 246 13.70 -28.30 -3.90
C GLN A 246 14.73 -27.43 -4.64
N THR A 247 14.75 -26.12 -4.39
CA THR A 247 15.69 -25.18 -5.03
C THR A 247 17.15 -25.50 -4.70
N ALA A 248 17.43 -25.88 -3.44
CA ALA A 248 18.76 -26.32 -3.02
C ALA A 248 19.20 -27.58 -3.76
N LEU A 249 18.32 -28.57 -3.91
CA LEU A 249 18.63 -29.80 -4.64
C LEU A 249 18.77 -29.56 -6.15
N GLU A 250 17.92 -28.72 -6.75
CA GLU A 250 18.03 -28.35 -8.16
C GLU A 250 19.33 -27.60 -8.47
N SER A 251 19.71 -26.63 -7.64
CA SER A 251 20.97 -25.88 -7.79
C SER A 251 22.20 -26.78 -7.62
N LEU A 252 22.11 -27.81 -6.78
CA LEU A 252 23.16 -28.80 -6.59
C LEU A 252 23.29 -29.77 -7.78
N LEU A 253 22.18 -30.12 -8.43
CA LEU A 253 22.17 -30.99 -9.61
C LEU A 253 22.50 -30.26 -10.91
N THR A 254 22.24 -28.95 -10.97
CA THR A 254 22.41 -28.13 -12.18
C THR A 254 23.83 -28.21 -12.78
N PRO A 255 24.94 -28.12 -12.02
CA PRO A 255 26.29 -28.28 -12.56
C PRO A 255 26.58 -29.67 -13.13
N LEU A 256 25.89 -30.70 -12.65
CA LEU A 256 26.12 -32.09 -13.07
C LEU A 256 25.33 -32.47 -14.31
N VAL A 257 24.10 -31.96 -14.44
CA VAL A 257 23.14 -32.38 -15.48
C VAL A 257 22.86 -31.28 -16.52
N GLY A 258 23.19 -30.04 -16.22
CA GLY A 258 22.83 -28.86 -17.01
C GLY A 258 21.42 -28.35 -16.70
N ALA A 259 21.16 -27.07 -17.04
CA ALA A 259 19.86 -26.45 -16.84
C ALA A 259 18.74 -27.22 -17.56
N ASN A 260 17.56 -27.34 -16.92
CA ASN A 260 16.38 -28.04 -17.43
C ASN A 260 16.53 -29.55 -17.69
N ASN A 261 17.59 -30.19 -17.19
CA ASN A 261 17.79 -31.64 -17.33
C ASN A 261 17.55 -32.45 -16.04
N ALA A 262 17.18 -31.78 -14.95
CA ALA A 262 16.72 -32.42 -13.73
C ALA A 262 15.49 -31.68 -13.19
N VAL A 263 14.51 -32.43 -12.69
CA VAL A 263 13.36 -31.89 -11.95
C VAL A 263 13.34 -32.57 -10.60
N VAL A 264 13.31 -31.79 -9.53
CA VAL A 264 13.23 -32.31 -8.17
C VAL A 264 11.85 -31.99 -7.61
N ARG A 265 11.25 -32.93 -6.90
CA ARG A 265 10.07 -32.71 -6.07
C ARG A 265 10.35 -33.19 -4.67
N VAL A 266 10.01 -32.35 -3.72
CA VAL A 266 10.17 -32.62 -2.29
C VAL A 266 8.81 -32.51 -1.64
N ALA A 267 8.50 -33.47 -0.77
CA ALA A 267 7.36 -33.42 0.11
C ALA A 267 7.83 -33.74 1.53
N ALA A 268 7.80 -32.74 2.40
CA ALA A 268 8.10 -32.89 3.81
C ALA A 268 6.81 -32.97 4.64
N THR A 269 6.83 -33.79 5.68
CA THR A 269 5.83 -33.78 6.75
C THR A 269 6.51 -33.19 7.98
N LEU A 270 6.09 -31.98 8.38
CA LEU A 270 6.62 -31.29 9.55
C LEU A 270 5.69 -31.49 10.75
N ASN A 271 6.28 -31.71 11.91
CA ASN A 271 5.56 -31.80 13.18
C ASN A 271 5.62 -30.43 13.89
N PHE A 272 4.47 -29.78 14.03
CA PHE A 272 4.31 -28.48 14.68
C PHE A 272 3.84 -28.57 16.14
N ASN A 273 3.90 -29.76 16.74
CA ASN A 273 3.56 -29.91 18.15
C ASN A 273 4.67 -29.34 19.03
N GLN A 274 4.32 -28.38 19.90
CA GLN A 274 5.20 -27.96 20.97
C GLN A 274 4.98 -28.90 22.16
N VAL A 275 6.00 -29.69 22.50
CA VAL A 275 5.94 -30.63 23.62
C VAL A 275 6.87 -30.13 24.73
N THR A 276 6.30 -29.87 25.90
CA THR A 276 7.05 -29.56 27.11
C THR A 276 7.09 -30.80 27.99
N THR A 277 8.26 -31.43 28.11
CA THR A 277 8.48 -32.56 28.99
C THR A 277 9.10 -32.08 30.29
N GLN A 278 8.40 -32.30 31.40
CA GLN A 278 8.94 -32.08 32.74
C GLN A 278 9.31 -33.43 33.34
N SER A 279 10.59 -33.61 33.66
CA SER A 279 11.10 -34.77 34.37
C SER A 279 11.59 -34.35 35.75
N GLN A 280 11.18 -35.09 36.78
CA GLN A 280 11.69 -34.95 38.14
C GLN A 280 12.44 -36.22 38.48
N ALA A 281 13.75 -36.11 38.72
CA ALA A 281 14.59 -37.22 39.13
C ALA A 281 15.17 -36.96 40.52
N VAL A 282 15.22 -37.99 41.36
CA VAL A 282 15.90 -37.91 42.65
C VAL A 282 17.41 -38.04 42.43
N GLN A 283 18.19 -37.11 42.97
CA GLN A 283 19.65 -37.17 42.92
C GLN A 283 20.14 -38.34 43.75
N THR A 284 21.00 -39.16 43.16
CA THR A 284 21.63 -40.29 43.83
C THR A 284 23.15 -40.06 43.89
N ASN A 285 23.77 -40.56 44.95
CA ASN A 285 25.22 -40.61 45.06
C ASN A 285 25.81 -41.67 44.08
N PRO A 286 27.13 -41.74 43.88
CA PRO A 286 27.76 -42.74 43.01
C PRO A 286 27.52 -44.21 43.39
N LYS A 287 26.94 -44.46 44.57
CA LYS A 287 26.55 -45.80 45.08
C LYS A 287 25.05 -46.06 44.92
N GLY A 288 24.30 -45.19 44.23
CA GLY A 288 22.87 -45.35 43.94
C GLY A 288 21.94 -45.00 45.11
N THR A 289 22.44 -44.43 46.21
CA THR A 289 21.62 -44.02 47.36
C THR A 289 21.11 -42.58 47.16
N PRO A 290 19.83 -42.27 47.44
CA PRO A 290 19.31 -40.91 47.36
C PRO A 290 20.11 -39.94 48.23
N ILE A 291 20.45 -38.77 47.69
CA ILE A 291 21.09 -37.71 48.47
C ILE A 291 20.00 -37.08 49.34
N THR A 292 20.14 -37.24 50.65
CA THR A 292 19.23 -36.70 51.66
C THR A 292 19.93 -35.67 52.52
N VAL A 293 19.29 -34.52 52.73
CA VAL A 293 19.76 -33.49 53.67
C VAL A 293 18.76 -33.41 54.83
N PRO A 294 19.20 -33.52 56.10
CA PRO A 294 18.29 -33.35 57.23
C PRO A 294 17.82 -31.90 57.29
N THR A 295 16.52 -31.67 57.14
CA THR A 295 15.93 -30.33 57.12
C THR A 295 15.33 -29.93 58.46
N GLN A 296 15.01 -30.90 59.32
CA GLN A 296 14.48 -30.63 60.65
C GLN A 296 14.83 -31.77 61.59
N VAL A 297 15.43 -31.44 62.73
CA VAL A 297 15.72 -32.38 63.83
C VAL A 297 14.96 -31.89 65.05
N GLN A 298 14.07 -32.73 65.59
CA GLN A 298 13.40 -32.47 66.86
C GLN A 298 13.73 -33.57 67.85
N THR A 299 14.36 -33.18 68.96
CA THR A 299 14.67 -34.07 70.07
C THR A 299 13.83 -33.66 71.28
N ALA A 300 12.91 -34.51 71.71
CA ALA A 300 12.13 -34.34 72.92
C ALA A 300 12.61 -35.34 73.98
N THR A 301 13.22 -34.84 75.05
CA THR A 301 13.66 -35.66 76.18
C THR A 301 12.76 -35.40 77.36
N GLN A 302 12.07 -36.44 77.84
CA GLN A 302 11.30 -36.41 79.07
C GLN A 302 12.08 -37.17 80.15
N ASN A 303 12.37 -36.47 81.25
CA ASN A 303 13.01 -37.05 82.42
C ASN A 303 12.02 -37.03 83.58
N PHE A 304 11.72 -38.19 84.13
CA PHE A 304 10.96 -38.35 85.36
C PHE A 304 11.91 -38.91 86.43
N SER A 305 12.00 -38.21 87.56
CA SER A 305 12.68 -38.70 88.76
C SER A 305 11.69 -38.62 89.91
N GLY A 306 11.35 -39.76 90.48
CA GLY A 306 10.42 -39.86 91.60
C GLY A 306 10.85 -40.89 92.62
N THR A 307 10.57 -40.63 93.88
CA THR A 307 10.74 -41.56 94.99
C THR A 307 9.38 -42.14 95.35
N GLY A 308 9.06 -43.33 94.81
CA GLY A 308 7.76 -43.98 94.98
C GLY A 308 7.90 -45.50 95.16
N SER A 309 7.11 -46.06 96.07
CA SER A 309 7.14 -47.47 96.49
C SER A 309 6.62 -48.42 95.38
N PRO A 310 7.24 -49.59 95.13
CA PRO A 310 6.83 -50.48 94.04
C PRO A 310 5.45 -51.08 94.33
N THR A 311 4.47 -50.77 93.48
CA THR A 311 3.18 -51.47 93.44
C THR A 311 3.11 -52.34 92.19
N GLY A 312 3.08 -53.66 92.39
CA GLY A 312 2.68 -54.63 91.36
C GLY A 312 3.82 -55.52 90.85
N GLY A 313 3.83 -56.77 91.32
CA GLY A 313 4.76 -57.81 90.89
C GLY A 313 4.55 -58.26 89.44
N VAL A 314 5.65 -58.67 88.82
CA VAL A 314 5.67 -59.27 87.48
C VAL A 314 5.00 -60.65 87.54
N LEU A 315 4.05 -60.92 86.65
CA LEU A 315 3.45 -62.24 86.52
C LEU A 315 4.50 -63.19 85.93
N GLY A 316 5.02 -64.10 86.76
CA GLY A 316 5.85 -65.23 86.30
C GLY A 316 7.31 -65.21 86.75
N SER A 317 7.58 -65.13 88.06
CA SER A 317 8.69 -65.87 88.68
C SER A 317 8.55 -65.91 90.19
N ILE A 318 8.46 -67.12 90.75
CA ILE A 318 8.55 -67.40 92.18
C ILE A 318 10.02 -67.33 92.57
N THR A 319 10.43 -66.25 93.24
CA THR A 319 11.49 -66.30 94.27
C THR A 319 11.29 -65.16 95.28
N THR A 320 11.37 -65.54 96.54
CA THR A 320 11.29 -64.74 97.76
C THR A 320 12.40 -63.69 97.87
N ASN A 321 12.01 -62.42 98.06
CA ASN A 321 12.56 -61.48 99.04
C ASN A 321 11.95 -60.09 98.80
N ALA A 322 11.00 -59.69 99.65
CA ALA A 322 10.57 -58.30 99.72
C ALA A 322 11.66 -57.48 100.43
N ALA A 323 12.62 -56.97 99.66
CA ALA A 323 13.53 -55.95 100.14
C ALA A 323 12.80 -54.58 100.11
N THR A 324 12.37 -54.12 101.28
CA THR A 324 11.95 -52.73 101.51
C THR A 324 13.18 -51.83 101.47
N GLY A 325 13.46 -51.28 100.29
CA GLY A 325 14.42 -50.20 100.09
C GLY A 325 13.83 -49.21 99.10
N ALA A 326 13.79 -47.92 99.43
CA ALA A 326 13.30 -46.87 98.55
C ALA A 326 14.15 -46.83 97.27
N ALA A 327 13.65 -47.42 96.20
CA ALA A 327 14.30 -47.41 94.90
C ALA A 327 13.93 -46.10 94.18
N ASN A 328 14.90 -45.19 94.05
CA ASN A 328 14.76 -44.03 93.17
C ASN A 328 14.64 -44.54 91.73
N SER A 329 13.48 -44.34 91.11
CA SER A 329 13.27 -44.69 89.71
C SER A 329 13.47 -43.44 88.87
N THR A 330 14.46 -43.49 87.98
CA THR A 330 14.70 -42.46 86.97
C THR A 330 14.27 -43.02 85.62
N TYR A 331 13.27 -42.40 85.01
CA TYR A 331 12.80 -42.73 83.67
C TYR A 331 13.18 -41.61 82.72
N GLN A 332 13.98 -41.94 81.71
CA GLN A 332 14.33 -41.03 80.63
C GLN A 332 13.79 -41.59 79.32
N GLN A 333 12.95 -40.82 78.64
CA GLN A 333 12.49 -41.12 77.30
C GLN A 333 12.90 -40.00 76.36
N THR A 334 13.75 -40.33 75.39
CA THR A 334 14.14 -39.41 74.32
C THR A 334 13.48 -39.84 73.02
N ASN A 335 12.65 -38.98 72.45
CA ASN A 335 12.07 -39.14 71.12
C ASN A 335 12.81 -38.22 70.15
N ASN A 336 13.39 -38.77 69.07
CA ASN A 336 14.10 -38.02 68.05
C ASN A 336 13.40 -38.21 66.69
N THR A 337 12.89 -37.12 66.12
CA THR A 337 12.30 -37.10 64.77
C THR A 337 13.20 -36.27 63.87
N THR A 338 13.74 -36.89 62.81
CA THR A 338 14.52 -36.20 61.77
C THR A 338 13.82 -36.29 60.41
N ASN A 339 13.49 -35.15 59.82
CA ASN A 339 12.96 -35.06 58.46
C ASN A 339 14.11 -34.88 57.46
N TYR A 340 14.05 -35.59 56.34
CA TYR A 340 15.03 -35.51 55.27
C TYR A 340 14.39 -34.93 54.01
N ALA A 341 15.01 -33.93 53.39
CA ALA A 341 14.69 -33.52 52.03
C ALA A 341 15.55 -34.31 51.03
N LEU A 342 14.91 -34.79 49.97
CA LEU A 342 15.57 -35.48 48.86
C LEU A 342 16.11 -34.45 47.87
N GLY A 343 17.35 -34.64 47.40
CA GLY A 343 17.86 -33.88 46.27
C GLY A 343 17.03 -34.19 45.02
N GLN A 344 16.51 -33.16 44.35
CA GLN A 344 15.73 -33.31 43.12
C GLN A 344 16.43 -32.60 41.95
N ILE A 345 16.35 -33.17 40.75
CA ILE A 345 16.68 -32.52 39.49
C ILE A 345 15.37 -32.37 38.73
N ASN A 346 14.96 -31.12 38.55
CA ASN A 346 13.81 -30.76 37.75
C ASN A 346 14.31 -30.33 36.38
N GLN A 347 14.07 -31.14 35.37
CA GLN A 347 14.41 -30.83 33.99
C GLN A 347 13.13 -30.53 33.21
N SER A 348 13.00 -29.30 32.73
CA SER A 348 11.97 -28.91 31.77
C SER A 348 12.62 -28.80 30.39
N THR A 349 12.19 -29.64 29.46
CA THR A 349 12.65 -29.62 28.07
C THR A 349 11.49 -29.26 27.16
N THR A 350 11.58 -28.11 26.51
CA THR A 350 10.59 -27.66 25.52
C THR A 350 11.12 -27.95 24.11
N GLN A 351 10.41 -28.80 23.38
CA GLN A 351 10.73 -29.07 21.97
C GLN A 351 10.11 -28.00 21.08
N ALA A 352 10.93 -27.38 20.24
CA ALA A 352 10.47 -26.40 19.27
C ALA A 352 9.63 -27.08 18.17
N PRO A 353 8.50 -26.47 17.76
CA PRO A 353 7.70 -26.96 16.64
C PRO A 353 8.43 -26.77 15.31
N GLY A 354 8.14 -27.63 14.31
CA GLY A 354 8.72 -27.59 12.97
C GLY A 354 9.74 -28.69 12.68
N GLN A 355 9.82 -29.73 13.50
CA GLN A 355 10.73 -30.85 13.24
C GLN A 355 10.27 -31.67 12.02
N VAL A 356 11.22 -32.10 11.18
CA VAL A 356 10.92 -32.97 10.03
C VAL A 356 10.60 -34.37 10.52
N GLN A 357 9.34 -34.78 10.34
CA GLN A 357 8.88 -36.13 10.68
C GLN A 357 9.16 -37.13 9.56
N ARG A 358 8.98 -36.70 8.31
CA ARG A 358 9.23 -37.54 7.13
C ARG A 358 9.58 -36.67 5.92
N LEU A 359 10.51 -37.16 5.11
CA LEU A 359 10.91 -36.52 3.86
C LEU A 359 10.79 -37.50 2.69
N SER A 360 10.13 -37.06 1.61
CA SER A 360 10.03 -37.82 0.36
C SER A 360 10.61 -36.98 -0.78
N VAL A 361 11.64 -37.51 -1.43
CA VAL A 361 12.34 -36.81 -2.52
C VAL A 361 12.23 -37.62 -3.79
N ALA A 362 11.67 -37.02 -4.84
CA ALA A 362 11.62 -37.59 -6.17
C ALA A 362 12.50 -36.76 -7.11
N VAL A 363 13.41 -37.41 -7.82
CA VAL A 363 14.31 -36.79 -8.78
C VAL A 363 14.10 -37.41 -10.14
N LEU A 364 13.76 -36.57 -11.10
CA LEU A 364 13.64 -36.97 -12.49
C LEU A 364 14.84 -36.44 -13.28
N LEU A 365 15.54 -37.32 -13.98
CA LEU A 365 16.72 -37.00 -14.79
C LEU A 365 16.40 -37.17 -16.27
N ASN A 366 16.85 -36.22 -17.08
CA ASN A 366 16.71 -36.31 -18.52
C ASN A 366 17.66 -37.38 -19.09
N SER A 367 17.13 -38.32 -19.87
CA SER A 367 17.92 -39.35 -20.58
C SER A 367 19.00 -38.81 -21.54
N LYS A 368 18.95 -37.53 -21.91
CA LYS A 368 19.96 -36.86 -22.76
C LYS A 368 21.31 -36.65 -22.06
N VAL A 369 21.34 -36.66 -20.73
CA VAL A 369 22.57 -36.44 -19.94
C VAL A 369 23.41 -37.71 -19.93
N LYS A 370 24.66 -37.62 -20.43
CA LYS A 370 25.60 -38.74 -20.47
C LYS A 370 26.55 -38.70 -19.27
N GLY A 371 26.90 -39.87 -18.73
CA GLY A 371 27.88 -39.99 -17.64
C GLY A 371 27.33 -39.86 -16.22
N VAL A 372 26.01 -39.66 -16.06
CA VAL A 372 25.36 -39.54 -14.75
C VAL A 372 24.49 -40.76 -14.50
N THR A 373 24.90 -41.62 -13.56
CA THR A 373 24.09 -42.78 -13.13
C THR A 373 23.08 -42.38 -12.04
N PRO A 374 21.83 -42.87 -12.09
CA PRO A 374 20.82 -42.61 -11.07
C PRO A 374 21.27 -42.94 -9.64
N ALA A 375 22.06 -44.01 -9.45
CA ALA A 375 22.59 -44.40 -8.15
C ALA A 375 23.50 -43.33 -7.52
N ARG A 376 24.35 -42.69 -8.34
CA ARG A 376 25.25 -41.62 -7.87
C ARG A 376 24.47 -40.36 -7.50
N VAL A 377 23.45 -40.03 -8.28
CA VAL A 377 22.53 -38.92 -7.97
C VAL A 377 21.77 -39.19 -6.68
N SER A 378 21.29 -40.43 -6.48
CA SER A 378 20.60 -40.82 -5.26
C SER A 378 21.47 -40.64 -4.01
N GLN A 379 22.75 -41.01 -4.06
CA GLN A 379 23.67 -40.82 -2.93
C GLN A 379 23.88 -39.34 -2.61
N LEU A 380 24.08 -38.52 -3.63
CA LEU A 380 24.37 -37.10 -3.47
C LEU A 380 23.13 -36.31 -3.00
N VAL A 381 21.95 -36.67 -3.52
CA VAL A 381 20.67 -36.13 -3.03
C VAL A 381 20.38 -36.61 -1.60
N SER A 382 20.69 -37.86 -1.25
CA SER A 382 20.51 -38.35 0.13
C SER A 382 21.33 -37.59 1.16
N ALA A 383 22.58 -37.24 0.80
CA ALA A 383 23.47 -36.49 1.67
C ALA A 383 23.03 -35.02 1.78
N ALA A 384 22.67 -34.39 0.66
CA ALA A 384 22.24 -33.00 0.63
C ALA A 384 20.88 -32.76 1.32
N ALA A 385 19.95 -33.69 1.18
CA ALA A 385 18.63 -33.61 1.81
C ALA A 385 18.62 -34.06 3.28
N GLY A 386 19.73 -34.63 3.79
CA GLY A 386 19.82 -35.11 5.17
C GLY A 386 18.85 -36.26 5.45
N ILE A 387 18.76 -37.22 4.51
CA ILE A 387 17.80 -38.32 4.55
C ILE A 387 18.19 -39.32 5.65
N VAL A 388 17.22 -39.66 6.51
CA VAL A 388 17.40 -40.60 7.62
C VAL A 388 16.42 -41.75 7.47
N ALA A 389 16.93 -42.95 7.18
CA ALA A 389 16.09 -44.14 7.00
C ALA A 389 15.25 -44.47 8.26
N ALA A 390 15.80 -44.20 9.45
CA ALA A 390 15.09 -44.40 10.72
C ALA A 390 13.88 -43.46 10.90
N ARG A 391 13.82 -42.32 10.21
CA ARG A 391 12.64 -41.43 10.18
C ARG A 391 11.56 -41.89 9.18
N GLY A 392 11.86 -42.87 8.34
CA GLY A 392 10.97 -43.32 7.25
C GLY A 392 11.06 -42.48 5.98
N ASP A 393 12.19 -41.79 5.78
CA ASP A 393 12.43 -40.98 4.59
C ASP A 393 12.63 -41.85 3.33
N THR A 394 12.20 -41.36 2.17
CA THR A 394 12.30 -42.09 0.89
C THR A 394 12.88 -41.23 -0.22
N ILE A 395 13.66 -41.86 -1.10
CA ILE A 395 14.23 -41.22 -2.30
C ILE A 395 13.95 -42.09 -3.51
N SER A 396 13.47 -41.50 -4.60
CA SER A 396 13.33 -42.15 -5.89
C SER A 396 14.00 -41.33 -6.98
N VAL A 397 14.91 -41.95 -7.72
CA VAL A 397 15.61 -41.33 -8.85
C VAL A 397 15.28 -42.11 -10.11
N VAL A 398 14.64 -41.45 -11.07
CA VAL A 398 14.23 -42.05 -12.35
C VAL A 398 14.80 -41.25 -13.50
N GLN A 399 15.30 -41.95 -14.52
CA GLN A 399 15.84 -41.33 -15.73
C GLN A 399 14.90 -41.60 -16.92
N MET A 400 14.39 -40.54 -17.55
CA MET A 400 13.47 -40.64 -18.70
C MET A 400 13.64 -39.46 -19.66
N PRO A 401 13.24 -39.58 -20.95
CA PRO A 401 13.31 -38.46 -21.89
C PRO A 401 12.28 -37.37 -21.55
N PHE A 402 12.71 -36.11 -21.53
CA PHE A 402 11.82 -34.97 -21.32
C PHE A 402 11.22 -34.52 -22.65
N SER A 403 9.94 -34.14 -22.64
CA SER A 403 9.30 -33.49 -23.77
C SER A 403 9.83 -32.07 -23.93
N ALA A 404 10.01 -31.61 -25.18
CA ALA A 404 10.44 -30.24 -25.43
C ALA A 404 9.33 -29.27 -25.01
N LEU A 405 9.61 -28.42 -24.02
CA LEU A 405 8.72 -27.30 -23.70
C LEU A 405 8.64 -26.36 -24.92
N PRO A 406 7.45 -25.88 -25.30
CA PRO A 406 7.33 -24.88 -26.35
C PRO A 406 8.13 -23.63 -25.94
N LYS A 407 8.98 -23.13 -26.83
CA LYS A 407 9.68 -21.85 -26.60
C LYS A 407 8.64 -20.75 -26.47
N THR A 408 8.45 -20.23 -25.27
CA THR A 408 7.62 -19.05 -25.03
C THR A 408 8.31 -17.85 -25.66
N THR A 409 7.93 -17.46 -26.87
CA THR A 409 8.25 -16.14 -27.41
C THR A 409 7.52 -15.10 -26.57
N PRO A 410 8.21 -14.08 -26.01
CA PRO A 410 7.56 -13.03 -25.26
C PRO A 410 6.56 -12.31 -26.17
N ILE A 411 5.29 -12.34 -25.78
CA ILE A 411 4.23 -11.60 -26.44
C ILE A 411 4.42 -10.15 -26.03
N VAL A 412 5.16 -9.39 -26.83
CA VAL A 412 5.23 -7.93 -26.69
C VAL A 412 3.82 -7.40 -26.95
N GLY A 413 3.16 -6.95 -25.88
CA GLY A 413 1.81 -6.41 -25.96
C GLY A 413 1.75 -5.24 -26.93
N ALA A 414 0.97 -5.41 -28.01
CA ALA A 414 0.64 -4.33 -28.93
C ALA A 414 -0.35 -3.36 -28.27
N SER A 415 0.13 -2.51 -27.38
CA SER A 415 -0.65 -1.42 -26.77
C SER A 415 0.05 -0.10 -27.04
N SER A 416 -0.32 0.57 -28.16
CA SER A 416 -0.17 2.03 -28.41
C SER A 416 -0.46 2.46 -29.87
N ALA A 417 -0.87 1.56 -30.77
CA ALA A 417 -1.07 1.94 -32.18
C ALA A 417 -2.43 2.62 -32.49
N SER A 418 -3.44 2.51 -31.61
CA SER A 418 -4.77 3.10 -31.85
C SER A 418 -4.82 4.61 -31.58
N SER A 419 -4.00 5.14 -30.68
CA SER A 419 -3.96 6.56 -30.30
C SER A 419 -3.30 7.45 -31.36
N LEU A 420 -2.40 6.89 -32.19
CA LEU A 420 -1.71 7.64 -33.25
C LEU A 420 -2.60 7.86 -34.48
N TYR A 421 -3.54 6.94 -34.73
CA TYR A 421 -4.44 7.02 -35.89
C TYR A 421 -5.42 8.21 -35.81
N SER A 422 -5.86 8.60 -34.61
CA SER A 422 -6.75 9.76 -34.43
C SER A 422 -6.01 11.08 -34.62
N LEU A 423 -4.76 11.16 -34.18
CA LEU A 423 -3.91 12.36 -34.30
C LEU A 423 -3.47 12.61 -35.76
N ILE A 424 -3.21 11.54 -36.52
CA ILE A 424 -2.88 11.63 -37.95
C ILE A 424 -4.09 12.11 -38.77
N LYS A 425 -5.31 11.65 -38.45
CA LYS A 425 -6.53 12.10 -39.14
C LYS A 425 -6.83 13.58 -38.92
N THR A 426 -6.66 14.09 -37.70
CA THR A 426 -6.89 15.52 -37.42
C THR A 426 -5.83 16.40 -38.07
N ALA A 427 -4.57 15.98 -38.11
CA ALA A 427 -3.50 16.69 -38.80
C ALA A 427 -3.74 16.79 -40.33
N LEU A 428 -4.22 15.71 -40.97
CA LEU A 428 -4.53 15.71 -42.41
C LEU A 428 -5.70 16.63 -42.78
N LEU A 429 -6.71 16.74 -41.91
CA LEU A 429 -7.86 17.63 -42.15
C LEU A 429 -7.42 19.10 -42.13
N VAL A 430 -6.63 19.50 -41.14
CA VAL A 430 -6.08 20.86 -41.03
C VAL A 430 -5.21 21.20 -42.25
N LEU A 431 -4.36 20.27 -42.68
CA LEU A 431 -3.49 20.45 -43.85
C LEU A 431 -4.30 20.60 -45.16
N GLY A 432 -5.41 19.86 -45.30
CA GLY A 432 -6.32 19.99 -46.44
C GLY A 432 -7.00 21.36 -46.54
N VAL A 433 -7.39 21.94 -45.40
CA VAL A 433 -7.97 23.28 -45.35
C VAL A 433 -6.96 24.36 -45.75
N ILE A 434 -5.70 24.23 -45.30
CA ILE A 434 -4.61 25.16 -45.65
C ILE A 434 -4.31 25.10 -47.15
N LEU A 435 -4.26 23.89 -47.73
CA LEU A 435 -4.03 23.72 -49.17
C LEU A 435 -5.18 24.25 -50.04
N ALA A 436 -6.43 24.06 -49.62
CA ALA A 436 -7.59 24.63 -50.30
C ALA A 436 -7.54 26.17 -50.28
N MET A 437 -7.19 26.76 -49.14
CA MET A 437 -7.03 28.21 -49.01
C MET A 437 -5.90 28.74 -49.90
N PHE A 438 -4.77 28.03 -49.96
CA PHE A 438 -3.65 28.37 -50.83
C PHE A 438 -4.00 28.31 -52.33
N PHE A 439 -4.78 27.30 -52.76
CA PHE A 439 -5.13 27.12 -54.17
C PHE A 439 -6.11 28.19 -54.67
N VAL A 440 -7.02 28.65 -53.82
CA VAL A 440 -7.97 29.74 -54.12
C VAL A 440 -7.25 31.10 -54.25
N ILE A 441 -6.23 31.35 -53.42
CA ILE A 441 -5.40 32.56 -53.52
C ILE A 441 -4.52 32.52 -54.78
N ARG A 442 -4.09 31.33 -55.21
CA ARG A 442 -3.28 31.17 -56.42
C ARG A 442 -4.10 31.26 -57.71
N SER A 443 -5.35 30.78 -57.72
CA SER A 443 -6.17 30.79 -58.96
C SER A 443 -6.72 32.18 -59.31
N SER A 444 -6.68 33.14 -58.38
CA SER A 444 -7.12 34.52 -58.59
C SER A 444 -6.06 35.43 -59.24
N LYS A 445 -4.88 34.90 -59.59
CA LYS A 445 -3.86 35.59 -60.39
C LYS A 445 -3.69 34.92 -61.76
N LYS A 446 -4.67 35.09 -62.66
CA LYS A 446 -4.49 34.93 -64.11
C LYS A 446 -5.10 36.13 -64.83
N GLU A 447 -4.29 36.69 -65.72
CA GLU A 447 -4.27 38.07 -66.22
C GLU A 447 -5.41 38.38 -67.22
N VAL A 448 -5.84 39.66 -67.25
CA VAL A 448 -6.30 40.31 -68.48
C VAL A 448 -5.27 41.41 -68.79
N ARG A 449 -4.40 41.14 -69.75
CA ARG A 449 -3.40 42.07 -70.28
C ARG A 449 -3.92 42.53 -71.64
N ALA A 450 -4.30 43.79 -71.75
CA ALA A 450 -4.54 44.46 -73.03
C ALA A 450 -3.28 45.26 -73.36
N GLU A 451 -2.78 45.01 -74.55
CA GLU A 451 -1.57 45.55 -75.15
C GLU A 451 -1.84 46.96 -75.69
N ILE A 452 -1.01 47.94 -75.34
CA ILE A 452 -0.93 49.24 -76.03
C ILE A 452 0.54 49.52 -76.34
N ASP A 453 0.71 49.80 -77.62
CA ASP A 453 1.90 50.02 -78.44
C ASP A 453 2.70 51.28 -78.04
N ILE A 454 4.01 51.25 -78.29
CA ILE A 454 4.97 52.32 -77.99
C ILE A 454 5.42 52.97 -79.31
N PRO A 455 5.66 54.30 -79.35
CA PRO A 455 6.69 54.84 -80.23
C PRO A 455 7.83 55.52 -79.46
N ALA A 456 9.05 55.20 -79.91
CA ALA A 456 10.34 55.85 -79.62
C ALA A 456 10.38 57.30 -80.16
N TYR A 457 11.32 58.21 -79.87
CA TYR A 457 12.79 58.21 -79.75
C TYR A 457 13.15 59.69 -79.39
N SER A 458 14.25 60.07 -78.71
CA SER A 458 15.56 60.44 -79.30
C SER A 458 16.39 61.17 -78.20
N ASP A 459 17.64 60.75 -77.90
CA ASP A 459 18.95 61.35 -78.33
C ASP A 459 19.28 62.74 -77.71
N TYR A 460 20.51 63.17 -77.35
CA TYR A 460 21.93 62.74 -77.45
C TYR A 460 22.74 63.82 -76.62
N TYR A 461 23.87 63.56 -75.92
CA TYR A 461 25.29 63.87 -76.24
C TYR A 461 26.11 63.58 -74.95
N ASP A 462 27.03 62.61 -74.96
CA ASP A 462 28.51 62.74 -75.12
C ASP A 462 29.22 63.19 -73.82
N GLU A 463 30.46 62.85 -73.45
CA GLU A 463 31.52 61.90 -73.85
C GLU A 463 32.61 62.05 -72.75
N ILE A 464 33.49 61.07 -72.58
CA ILE A 464 34.52 60.94 -71.51
C ILE A 464 35.89 61.41 -72.09
N PRO A 465 36.91 61.94 -71.35
CA PRO A 465 37.94 61.08 -70.72
C PRO A 465 38.81 61.63 -69.55
N GLU A 466 39.24 60.67 -68.72
CA GLU A 466 40.49 60.42 -67.94
C GLU A 466 41.53 61.51 -67.56
N ALA A 467 42.02 61.42 -66.29
CA ALA A 467 43.45 61.18 -65.94
C ALA A 467 43.74 60.99 -64.41
N GLN A 468 44.44 59.89 -64.08
CA GLN A 468 45.54 59.67 -63.09
C GLN A 468 45.36 59.49 -61.54
N VAL A 469 45.42 58.21 -61.12
CA VAL A 469 46.27 57.45 -60.13
C VAL A 469 46.87 58.08 -58.83
N ARG A 470 46.60 57.44 -57.66
CA ARG A 470 47.59 57.02 -56.62
C ARG A 470 47.02 55.99 -55.61
N GLN A 471 47.87 55.07 -55.11
CA GLN A 471 47.58 53.83 -54.33
C GLN A 471 47.81 53.93 -52.79
N LEU A 472 47.25 52.95 -52.03
CA LEU A 472 47.77 52.12 -50.88
C LEU A 472 46.66 51.80 -49.81
N PRO A 473 46.80 50.86 -48.82
CA PRO A 473 46.45 49.41 -48.81
C PRO A 473 45.36 49.00 -47.72
N PRO A 474 45.02 47.68 -47.50
CA PRO A 474 43.68 47.19 -47.07
C PRO A 474 43.57 46.36 -45.74
N ALA A 475 42.34 46.01 -45.29
CA ALA A 475 41.93 44.88 -44.39
C ALA A 475 40.38 44.84 -44.25
N GLU A 476 39.57 43.77 -44.44
CA GLU A 476 39.34 42.47 -43.74
C GLU A 476 38.02 42.45 -42.89
N ALA A 477 37.06 41.58 -43.29
CA ALA A 477 35.78 41.08 -42.70
C ALA A 477 34.76 42.00 -41.96
N PRO A 478 33.43 41.83 -42.15
CA PRO A 478 32.44 42.31 -41.17
C PRO A 478 31.76 41.18 -40.37
N MET A 479 31.84 41.31 -39.03
CA MET A 479 31.11 40.52 -38.04
C MET A 479 29.64 40.95 -37.94
N ILE A 480 28.77 39.95 -37.73
CA ILE A 480 27.38 40.07 -37.28
C ILE A 480 27.40 40.35 -35.77
N SER A 481 27.21 41.60 -35.35
CA SER A 481 26.85 41.95 -33.95
C SER A 481 26.70 43.46 -33.78
N THR A 482 25.49 44.01 -33.87
CA THR A 482 25.19 45.30 -33.21
C THR A 482 23.72 45.63 -32.99
N GLU A 483 22.78 44.72 -33.25
CA GLU A 483 21.34 44.96 -33.00
C GLU A 483 20.74 44.01 -31.96
N ILE A 484 21.60 43.49 -31.06
CA ILE A 484 21.21 42.71 -29.86
C ILE A 484 21.59 43.48 -28.57
N VAL A 485 22.34 44.58 -28.67
CA VAL A 485 22.81 45.35 -27.50
C VAL A 485 21.83 46.44 -27.06
N SER A 486 20.85 46.83 -27.88
CA SER A 486 19.83 47.85 -27.52
C SER A 486 18.50 47.28 -26.99
N PHE A 487 18.37 45.95 -26.87
CA PHE A 487 17.17 45.30 -26.31
C PHE A 487 17.41 44.66 -24.93
N ILE A 488 18.66 44.62 -24.46
CA ILE A 488 19.06 44.03 -23.17
C ILE A 488 19.00 45.06 -22.03
N GLU A 489 18.90 46.35 -22.34
CA GLU A 489 18.99 47.43 -21.33
C GLU A 489 17.62 47.97 -20.88
N SER A 490 16.51 47.52 -21.47
CA SER A 490 15.17 48.06 -21.17
C SER A 490 14.27 47.20 -20.28
N GLN A 491 14.53 45.89 -20.06
CA GLN A 491 13.70 45.03 -19.18
C GLN A 491 14.47 43.84 -18.54
N PRO A 492 15.27 44.06 -17.47
CA PRO A 492 15.99 42.97 -16.79
C PRO A 492 15.08 42.01 -15.99
N GLU A 493 13.82 42.37 -15.74
CA GLU A 493 12.86 41.62 -14.91
C GLU A 493 12.33 40.34 -15.60
N ASP A 494 12.22 40.35 -16.95
CA ASP A 494 11.58 39.25 -17.69
C ASP A 494 12.56 38.16 -18.16
N VAL A 495 13.85 38.48 -18.22
CA VAL A 495 14.92 37.47 -18.48
C VAL A 495 15.15 36.59 -17.25
N ALA A 496 14.93 37.11 -16.03
CA ALA A 496 14.98 36.34 -14.80
C ALA A 496 13.82 35.33 -14.66
N LYS A 497 12.64 35.64 -15.21
CA LYS A 497 11.49 34.71 -15.24
C LYS A 497 11.70 33.56 -16.21
N LEU A 498 12.33 33.79 -17.36
CA LEU A 498 12.58 32.75 -18.36
C LEU A 498 13.71 31.79 -17.95
N LEU A 499 14.75 32.26 -17.26
CA LEU A 499 15.79 31.39 -16.69
C LEU A 499 15.31 30.54 -15.51
N ARG A 500 14.33 31.03 -14.73
CA ARG A 500 13.75 30.28 -13.60
C ARG A 500 12.83 29.15 -14.04
N VAL A 501 12.11 29.32 -15.15
CA VAL A 501 11.28 28.26 -15.77
C VAL A 501 12.14 27.19 -16.42
N TRP A 502 13.29 27.56 -17.00
CA TRP A 502 14.18 26.58 -17.62
C TRP A 502 14.94 25.72 -16.58
N MET A 503 15.45 26.31 -15.49
CA MET A 503 16.11 25.55 -14.42
C MET A 503 15.18 24.64 -13.59
N THR A 504 13.89 24.95 -13.50
CA THR A 504 12.93 24.07 -12.79
C THR A 504 12.40 22.92 -13.65
N SER A 505 12.52 23.01 -14.98
CA SER A 505 12.11 21.94 -15.91
C SER A 505 13.19 20.87 -16.18
N ALA A 506 14.44 21.10 -15.77
CA ALA A 506 15.56 20.18 -15.98
C ALA A 506 15.90 19.27 -14.77
N VAL A 507 15.09 19.28 -13.69
CA VAL A 507 15.30 18.45 -12.48
C VAL A 507 14.16 17.42 -12.27
N LYS A 508 13.34 17.16 -13.30
CA LYS A 508 12.33 16.09 -13.23
C LYS A 508 12.23 15.28 -14.52
N ALA A 509 13.38 14.78 -14.97
CA ALA A 509 13.51 13.67 -15.91
C ALA A 509 14.89 13.03 -15.70
N GLY A 510 14.99 12.24 -14.63
CA GLY A 510 16.14 11.43 -14.22
C GLY A 510 15.69 10.51 -13.11
#